data_AF-A0A7G2CVI8-F1
#
_entry.id   AF-A0A7G2CVI8-F1
#
_cell.length_a   1.000
_cell.length_b   1.000
_cell.length_c   1.000
_cell.angle_alpha   90.00
_cell.angle_beta   90.00
_cell.angle_gamma   90.00
#
_symmetry.space_group_name_H-M   'P 1'
#
loop_
_entity.id
_entity.type
_entity.pdbx_description
1 polymer ?
#
loop_
_entity_poly.entity_id
_entity_poly.type
_entity_poly.pdbx_seq_one_letter_code
_entity_poly.pdbx_strand_id
1 'polypeptide(L)'
;MATHDILSQVPLDDIAQKLGVSRDEAKVAVEQGGAVLLGGLAKNAESTEGSAAIEKALGKHRGASSPATVDDIDQEDGEKIVSHILGGKEKEVTKELTESKATPGIDFGKLLPILAPIVMGLIANATKDKTAKADAGTEGSGGIGDVIGGILGGGDSGSGGGLGDVLGGLLGGGKSGSGGGIDLGGILGGLFGGKK
;
A
#
# COMPACT_ATOMS: atom_id res chain seq x y z
N MET A 1 6.68 3.24 8.69
CA MET A 1 6.25 2.32 9.78
C MET A 1 5.06 1.40 9.38
N ALA A 2 4.19 1.75 8.44
CA ALA A 2 2.97 0.98 8.13
C ALA A 2 3.13 -0.42 7.49
N THR A 3 4.24 -0.72 6.80
CA THR A 3 4.49 -2.09 6.29
C THR A 3 4.67 -3.10 7.42
N HIS A 4 5.20 -2.67 8.57
CA HIS A 4 5.39 -3.54 9.73
C HIS A 4 4.07 -3.89 10.42
N ASP A 5 3.10 -2.97 10.43
CA ASP A 5 1.76 -3.22 10.99
C ASP A 5 0.94 -4.18 10.13
N ILE A 6 1.02 -4.07 8.80
CA ILE A 6 0.36 -5.01 7.87
C ILE A 6 0.93 -6.42 8.10
N LEU A 7 2.25 -6.56 8.16
CA LEU A 7 2.90 -7.85 8.38
C LEU A 7 2.65 -8.45 9.77
N SER A 8 2.29 -7.63 10.77
CA SER A 8 1.98 -8.08 12.13
C SER A 8 0.52 -8.52 12.29
N GLN A 9 -0.38 -8.06 11.42
CA GLN A 9 -1.81 -8.39 11.43
C GLN A 9 -2.21 -9.44 10.39
N VAL A 10 -1.32 -9.76 9.45
CA VAL A 10 -1.54 -10.80 8.44
C VAL A 10 -1.03 -12.15 8.99
N PRO A 11 -1.85 -13.22 8.97
CA PRO A 11 -1.41 -14.56 9.35
C PRO A 11 -0.47 -15.15 8.28
N LEU A 12 0.79 -14.70 8.28
CA LEU A 12 1.80 -15.07 7.28
C LEU A 12 2.06 -16.58 7.22
N ASP A 13 2.00 -17.27 8.37
CA ASP A 13 2.18 -18.72 8.42
C ASP A 13 1.06 -19.46 7.69
N ASP A 14 -0.20 -19.06 7.91
CA ASP A 14 -1.35 -19.66 7.25
C ASP A 14 -1.37 -19.37 5.75
N ILE A 15 -1.00 -18.14 5.35
CA ILE A 15 -0.86 -17.79 3.93
C ILE A 15 0.21 -18.65 3.27
N ALA A 16 1.38 -18.81 3.92
CA ALA A 16 2.44 -19.66 3.41
C ALA A 16 1.98 -21.12 3.27
N GLN A 17 1.24 -21.66 4.25
CA GLN A 17 0.67 -23.01 4.19
C GLN A 17 -0.38 -23.17 3.08
N LYS A 18 -1.28 -22.21 2.92
CA LYS A 18 -2.33 -22.22 1.88
C LYS A 18 -1.75 -22.12 0.47
N LEU A 19 -0.67 -21.37 0.31
CA LEU A 19 0.01 -21.18 -0.97
C LEU A 19 1.08 -22.25 -1.23
N GLY A 20 1.47 -23.05 -0.23
CA GLY A 20 2.50 -24.08 -0.37
C GLY A 20 3.91 -23.52 -0.57
N VAL A 21 4.20 -22.33 -0.03
CA VAL A 21 5.47 -21.62 -0.17
C VAL A 21 6.13 -21.39 1.20
N SER A 22 7.38 -20.92 1.20
CA SER A 22 8.04 -20.51 2.44
C SER A 22 7.43 -19.24 3.03
N ARG A 23 7.59 -19.02 4.34
CA ARG A 23 7.16 -17.79 5.02
C ARG A 23 7.77 -16.53 4.39
N ASP A 24 9.03 -16.61 3.96
CA ASP A 24 9.72 -15.49 3.31
C ASP A 24 9.14 -15.18 1.93
N GLU A 25 8.81 -16.21 1.13
CA GLU A 25 8.13 -16.02 -0.16
C GLU A 25 6.70 -15.48 0.01
N ALA A 26 5.96 -16.00 1.00
CA ALA A 26 4.63 -15.49 1.34
C ALA A 26 4.70 -14.02 1.76
N LYS A 27 5.70 -13.63 2.56
CA LYS A 27 5.92 -12.25 2.96
C LYS A 27 6.14 -11.33 1.75
N VAL A 28 7.02 -11.71 0.82
CA VAL A 28 7.27 -10.93 -0.39
C VAL A 28 6.00 -10.79 -1.25
N ALA A 29 5.21 -11.86 -1.36
CA ALA A 29 3.95 -11.83 -2.09
C ALA A 29 2.89 -10.97 -1.41
N VAL A 30 2.82 -10.99 -0.08
CA VAL A 30 1.93 -10.13 0.71
C VAL A 30 2.32 -8.66 0.52
N GLU A 31 3.61 -8.34 0.51
CA GLU A 31 4.10 -6.98 0.25
C GLU A 31 3.72 -6.51 -1.16
N GLN A 32 3.92 -7.33 -2.19
CA GLN A 32 3.56 -7.01 -3.58
C GLN A 32 2.05 -6.90 -3.78
N GLY A 33 1.29 -7.89 -3.31
CA GLY A 33 -0.18 -7.90 -3.38
C GLY A 33 -0.79 -6.73 -2.62
N GLY A 34 -0.25 -6.42 -1.43
CA GLY A 34 -0.66 -5.26 -0.65
C GLY A 34 -0.40 -3.93 -1.36
N ALA A 35 0.77 -3.77 -1.99
CA ALA A 35 1.10 -2.57 -2.76
C ALA A 35 0.16 -2.38 -3.97
N VAL A 36 -0.16 -3.47 -4.66
CA VAL A 36 -1.12 -3.49 -5.78
C VAL A 36 -2.52 -3.12 -5.34
N LEU A 37 -3.02 -3.71 -4.25
CA LEU A 37 -4.33 -3.40 -3.70
C LEU A 37 -4.41 -1.94 -3.26
N LEU A 38 -3.35 -1.43 -2.61
CA LEU A 38 -3.28 -0.03 -2.22
C LEU A 38 -3.26 0.92 -3.42
N GLY A 39 -2.52 0.57 -4.48
CA GLY A 39 -2.51 1.33 -5.72
C GLY A 39 -3.87 1.35 -6.43
N GLY A 40 -4.56 0.20 -6.48
CA GLY A 40 -5.91 0.10 -7.01
C GLY A 40 -6.93 0.89 -6.19
N LEU A 41 -6.80 0.86 -4.86
CA LEU A 41 -7.64 1.64 -3.94
C LEU A 41 -7.43 3.13 -4.15
N ALA A 42 -6.17 3.57 -4.21
CA ALA A 42 -5.84 4.96 -4.49
C ALA A 42 -6.44 5.40 -5.82
N LYS A 43 -6.30 4.58 -6.88
CA LYS A 43 -6.84 4.89 -8.20
C LYS A 43 -8.37 4.97 -8.22
N ASN A 44 -9.06 4.07 -7.51
CA ASN A 44 -10.51 4.12 -7.40
C ASN A 44 -11.00 5.28 -6.53
N ALA A 45 -10.25 5.64 -5.50
CA ALA A 45 -10.59 6.76 -4.64
C ALA A 45 -10.47 8.13 -5.33
N GLU A 46 -9.80 8.21 -6.49
CA GLU A 46 -9.78 9.42 -7.34
C GLU A 46 -11.15 9.74 -7.97
N SER A 47 -12.04 8.75 -8.11
CA SER A 47 -13.39 8.96 -8.65
C SER A 47 -14.43 9.08 -7.54
N THR A 48 -15.49 9.86 -7.80
CA THR A 48 -16.61 10.02 -6.87
C THR A 48 -17.33 8.70 -6.63
N GLU A 49 -17.53 7.87 -7.66
CA GLU A 49 -18.16 6.55 -7.46
C GLU A 49 -17.25 5.59 -6.68
N GLY A 50 -15.95 5.55 -6.98
CA GLY A 50 -15.02 4.63 -6.35
C GLY A 50 -14.75 4.97 -4.89
N SER A 51 -14.61 6.26 -4.57
CA SER A 51 -14.52 6.74 -3.18
C SER A 51 -15.75 6.37 -2.35
N ALA A 52 -16.97 6.58 -2.85
CA ALA A 52 -18.21 6.18 -2.16
C ALA A 52 -18.32 4.66 -1.98
N ALA A 53 -17.87 3.88 -2.96
CA ALA A 53 -17.84 2.43 -2.86
C ALA A 53 -16.84 1.94 -1.80
N ILE A 54 -15.65 2.55 -1.75
CA ILE A 54 -14.64 2.28 -0.73
C ILE A 54 -15.16 2.65 0.65
N GLU A 55 -15.80 3.81 0.82
CA GLU A 55 -16.43 4.20 2.09
C GLU A 55 -17.46 3.18 2.58
N LYS A 56 -18.30 2.69 1.67
CA LYS A 56 -19.29 1.64 1.99
C LYS A 56 -18.63 0.33 2.38
N ALA A 57 -17.54 -0.07 1.70
CA ALA A 57 -16.78 -1.26 2.04
C ALA A 57 -16.09 -1.11 3.41
N LEU A 58 -15.41 0.02 3.65
CA LEU A 58 -14.78 0.32 4.94
C LEU A 58 -15.80 0.37 6.08
N GLY A 59 -17.03 0.83 5.82
CA GLY A 59 -18.12 0.77 6.79
C GLY A 59 -18.51 -0.66 7.19
N LYS A 60 -18.46 -1.62 6.25
CA LYS A 60 -18.73 -3.04 6.51
C LYS A 60 -17.60 -3.73 7.27
N HIS A 61 -16.34 -3.36 6.98
CA HIS A 61 -15.15 -3.94 7.63
C HIS A 61 -14.66 -3.11 8.83
N ARG A 62 -15.40 -2.07 9.24
CA ARG A 62 -15.04 -1.22 10.37
C ARG A 62 -15.14 -2.02 11.67
N GLY A 63 -14.03 -2.14 12.39
CA GLY A 63 -13.97 -2.96 13.60
C GLY A 63 -13.94 -4.46 13.33
N ALA A 64 -13.77 -4.89 12.08
CA ALA A 64 -13.35 -6.26 11.80
C ALA A 64 -12.02 -6.50 12.52
N SER A 65 -11.97 -7.55 13.34
CA SER A 65 -10.73 -8.00 13.95
C SER A 65 -9.84 -8.61 12.87
N SER A 66 -8.52 -8.47 13.01
CA SER A 66 -7.60 -9.20 12.13
C SER A 66 -7.96 -10.69 12.20
N PRO A 67 -8.23 -11.34 11.06
CA PRO A 67 -8.62 -12.75 11.05
C PRO A 67 -7.50 -13.57 11.69
N ALA A 68 -7.87 -14.46 12.61
CA ALA A 68 -6.90 -15.31 13.30
C ALA A 68 -6.32 -16.35 12.34
N THR A 69 -7.13 -16.80 11.38
CA THR A 69 -6.75 -17.73 10.34
C THR A 69 -7.25 -17.30 8.96
N VAL A 70 -6.66 -17.85 7.90
CA VAL A 70 -7.13 -17.62 6.53
C VAL A 70 -8.55 -18.20 6.29
N ASP A 71 -9.00 -19.15 7.11
CA ASP A 71 -10.36 -19.72 7.04
C ASP A 71 -11.44 -18.78 7.60
N ASP A 72 -11.07 -17.79 8.41
CA ASP A 72 -11.99 -16.76 8.92
C ASP A 72 -12.30 -15.70 7.85
N ILE A 73 -11.64 -15.78 6.69
CA ILE A 73 -11.75 -14.81 5.60
C ILE A 73 -12.83 -15.27 4.64
N ASP A 74 -13.84 -14.42 4.45
CA ASP A 74 -14.84 -14.61 3.41
C ASP A 74 -14.18 -14.40 2.03
N GLN A 75 -13.90 -15.50 1.36
CA GLN A 75 -13.27 -15.49 0.04
C GLN A 75 -14.18 -14.84 -1.02
N GLU A 76 -15.50 -15.02 -0.95
CA GLU A 76 -16.44 -14.42 -1.91
C GLU A 76 -16.49 -12.90 -1.75
N ASP A 77 -16.39 -12.41 -0.51
CA ASP A 77 -16.26 -10.99 -0.23
C ASP A 77 -14.89 -10.46 -0.66
N GLY A 78 -13.82 -11.21 -0.40
CA GLY A 78 -12.47 -10.92 -0.89
C GLY A 78 -12.41 -10.73 -2.41
N GLU A 79 -12.99 -11.65 -3.18
CA GLU A 79 -13.06 -11.57 -4.64
C GLU A 79 -13.82 -10.32 -5.10
N LYS A 80 -14.95 -9.99 -4.47
CA LYS A 80 -15.71 -8.76 -4.78
C LYS A 80 -14.91 -7.50 -4.49
N ILE A 81 -14.19 -7.47 -3.38
CA ILE A 81 -13.33 -6.33 -3.01
C ILE A 81 -12.22 -6.16 -4.03
N VAL A 82 -11.49 -7.23 -4.37
CA VAL A 82 -10.43 -7.21 -5.38
C VAL A 82 -10.97 -6.69 -6.72
N SER A 83 -12.12 -7.20 -7.15
CA SER A 83 -12.75 -6.79 -8.41
C SER A 83 -13.18 -5.34 -8.41
N HIS A 84 -13.64 -4.81 -7.27
CA HIS A 84 -13.91 -3.38 -7.12
C HIS A 84 -12.63 -2.53 -7.16
N ILE A 85 -11.59 -2.96 -6.44
CA ILE A 85 -10.31 -2.25 -6.29
C ILE A 85 -9.50 -2.21 -7.58
N LEU A 86 -9.46 -3.32 -8.33
CA LEU A 86 -8.66 -3.42 -9.54
C LEU A 86 -9.51 -3.19 -10.80
N GLY A 87 -10.83 -3.29 -10.68
CA GLY A 87 -11.77 -3.08 -11.77
C GLY A 87 -11.47 -3.99 -12.95
N GLY A 88 -11.55 -3.43 -14.16
CA GLY A 88 -11.22 -4.15 -15.40
C GLY A 88 -9.76 -4.63 -15.51
N LYS A 89 -8.86 -4.17 -14.63
CA LYS A 89 -7.43 -4.56 -14.65
C LYS A 89 -7.11 -5.74 -13.76
N GLU A 90 -8.05 -6.23 -12.96
CA GLU A 90 -7.85 -7.36 -12.04
C GLU A 90 -7.13 -8.53 -12.72
N LYS A 91 -7.62 -8.97 -13.88
CA LYS A 91 -7.03 -10.12 -14.59
C LYS A 91 -5.61 -9.86 -15.10
N GLU A 92 -5.34 -8.63 -15.55
CA GLU A 92 -4.03 -8.23 -16.05
C GLU A 92 -3.01 -8.17 -14.91
N VAL A 93 -3.39 -7.51 -13.81
CA VAL A 93 -2.57 -7.38 -12.61
C VAL A 93 -2.30 -8.73 -11.95
N THR A 94 -3.33 -9.57 -11.78
CA THR A 94 -3.16 -10.92 -11.23
C THR A 94 -2.23 -11.77 -12.09
N LYS A 95 -2.36 -11.67 -13.43
CA LYS A 95 -1.48 -12.38 -14.35
C LYS A 95 -0.04 -11.88 -14.25
N GLU A 96 0.18 -10.56 -14.26
CA GLU A 96 1.51 -9.96 -14.19
C GLU A 96 2.24 -10.29 -12.89
N LEU A 97 1.52 -10.30 -11.75
CA LEU A 97 2.07 -10.72 -10.46
C LEU A 97 2.37 -12.22 -10.40
N THR A 98 1.51 -13.06 -10.97
CA THR A 98 1.71 -14.52 -11.03
C THR A 98 2.88 -14.89 -11.94
N GLU A 99 3.12 -14.12 -13.01
CA GLU A 99 4.25 -14.28 -13.93
C GLU A 99 5.53 -13.59 -13.43
N SER A 100 5.47 -12.85 -12.31
CA SER A 100 6.61 -12.13 -11.74
C SER A 100 7.71 -13.08 -11.29
N LYS A 101 8.94 -12.78 -11.70
CA LYS A 101 10.14 -13.52 -11.26
C LYS A 101 10.45 -13.34 -9.77
N ALA A 102 9.86 -12.34 -9.12
CA ALA A 102 10.06 -12.08 -7.70
C ALA A 102 9.25 -13.01 -6.79
N THR A 103 8.18 -13.63 -7.31
CA THR A 103 7.26 -14.52 -6.58
C THR A 103 6.89 -15.73 -7.44
N PRO A 104 7.88 -16.52 -7.90
CA PRO A 104 7.65 -17.60 -8.82
C PRO A 104 6.76 -18.68 -8.19
N GLY A 105 5.67 -19.04 -8.88
CA GLY A 105 4.77 -20.11 -8.43
C GLY A 105 3.69 -19.68 -7.44
N ILE A 106 3.57 -18.39 -7.13
CA ILE A 106 2.50 -17.86 -6.28
C ILE A 106 1.29 -17.47 -7.12
N ASP A 107 0.13 -18.04 -6.79
CA ASP A 107 -1.15 -17.71 -7.42
C ASP A 107 -1.77 -16.47 -6.77
N PHE A 108 -1.56 -15.31 -7.39
CA PHE A 108 -2.14 -14.06 -6.90
C PHE A 108 -3.66 -14.02 -7.03
N GLY A 109 -4.27 -14.88 -7.86
CA GLY A 109 -5.72 -15.01 -7.95
C GLY A 109 -6.33 -15.58 -6.67
N LYS A 110 -5.56 -16.34 -5.89
CA LYS A 110 -5.97 -16.85 -4.57
C LYS A 110 -5.50 -15.95 -3.44
N LEU A 111 -4.32 -15.34 -3.59
CA LEU A 111 -3.76 -14.48 -2.55
C LEU A 111 -4.49 -13.15 -2.45
N LEU A 112 -4.85 -12.50 -3.56
CA LEU A 112 -5.49 -11.18 -3.54
C LEU A 112 -6.84 -11.18 -2.79
N PRO A 113 -7.75 -12.15 -3.01
CA PRO A 113 -8.99 -12.23 -2.22
C PRO A 113 -8.76 -12.42 -0.73
N ILE A 114 -7.68 -13.09 -0.33
CA ILE A 114 -7.32 -13.27 1.09
C ILE A 114 -6.80 -11.95 1.68
N LEU A 115 -5.98 -11.22 0.93
CA LEU A 115 -5.38 -9.97 1.38
C LEU A 115 -6.37 -8.80 1.40
N ALA A 116 -7.33 -8.78 0.49
CA ALA A 116 -8.23 -7.65 0.30
C ALA A 116 -9.05 -7.28 1.56
N PRO A 117 -9.75 -8.23 2.23
CA PRO A 117 -10.45 -7.95 3.48
C PRO A 117 -9.53 -7.48 4.61
N ILE A 118 -8.29 -7.99 4.68
CA ILE A 118 -7.30 -7.61 5.71
C ILE A 118 -6.84 -6.17 5.50
N VAL A 119 -6.46 -5.80 4.27
CA VAL A 119 -6.06 -4.44 3.91
C VAL A 119 -7.21 -3.46 4.16
N MET A 120 -8.44 -3.84 3.79
CA MET A 120 -9.63 -3.04 4.08
C MET A 120 -9.86 -2.86 5.58
N GLY A 121 -9.75 -3.92 6.38
CA GLY A 121 -9.88 -3.84 7.85
C GLY A 121 -8.82 -2.95 8.48
N LEU A 122 -7.56 -3.03 8.03
CA LEU A 122 -6.47 -2.18 8.51
C LEU A 122 -6.71 -0.70 8.16
N ILE A 123 -7.15 -0.39 6.94
CA ILE A 123 -7.51 0.98 6.55
C ILE A 123 -8.75 1.47 7.31
N ALA A 124 -9.75 0.62 7.50
CA ALA A 124 -10.97 0.95 8.24
C ALA A 124 -10.68 1.26 9.71
N ASN A 125 -9.75 0.52 10.32
CA ASN A 125 -9.30 0.76 11.69
C ASN A 125 -8.38 1.99 11.78
N ALA A 126 -7.42 2.17 10.86
CA ALA A 126 -6.57 3.36 10.81
C ALA A 126 -7.36 4.66 10.59
N THR A 127 -8.46 4.60 9.81
CA THR A 127 -9.38 5.74 9.64
C THR A 127 -10.27 5.94 10.86
N LYS A 128 -10.73 4.88 11.54
CA LYS A 128 -11.46 4.97 12.82
C LYS A 128 -10.64 5.72 13.88
N ASP A 129 -9.37 5.40 14.03
CA ASP A 129 -8.49 6.05 15.02
C ASP A 129 -8.20 7.52 14.66
N LYS A 130 -8.12 7.86 13.37
CA LYS A 130 -8.03 9.26 12.91
C LYS A 130 -9.33 10.03 13.13
N THR A 131 -10.50 9.42 12.92
CA THR A 131 -11.80 10.06 13.18
C THR A 131 -12.05 10.25 14.68
N ALA A 132 -11.58 9.33 15.54
CA ALA A 132 -11.69 9.48 16.99
C ALA A 132 -10.89 10.68 17.56
N LYS A 133 -9.86 11.15 16.85
CA LYS A 133 -9.12 12.36 17.20
C LYS A 133 -9.70 13.65 16.56
N ALA A 134 -10.68 13.52 15.67
CA ALA A 134 -11.35 14.64 15.00
C ALA A 134 -12.62 15.13 15.74
N ASP A 135 -12.88 14.67 16.97
CA ASP A 135 -13.90 15.23 17.88
C ASP A 135 -13.44 16.58 18.50
N ALA A 136 -12.74 17.38 17.71
CA ALA A 136 -12.39 18.77 18.02
C ALA A 136 -12.54 19.60 16.74
N GLY A 137 -13.76 19.64 16.22
CA GLY A 137 -14.25 20.68 15.32
C GLY A 137 -13.50 20.83 14.00
N THR A 138 -13.72 19.94 13.03
CA THR A 138 -13.69 20.30 11.60
C THR A 138 -14.54 19.29 10.83
N GLU A 139 -15.81 19.63 10.59
CA GLU A 139 -16.60 19.06 9.50
C GLU A 139 -15.97 19.51 8.18
N GLY A 140 -15.05 18.71 7.65
CA GLY A 140 -14.32 19.04 6.43
C GLY A 140 -13.98 17.79 5.66
N SER A 141 -14.94 17.32 4.85
CA SER A 141 -14.77 16.99 3.42
C SER A 141 -13.34 16.69 2.92
N GLY A 142 -12.61 15.79 3.57
CA GLY A 142 -11.44 15.13 3.01
C GLY A 142 -11.89 13.74 2.61
N GLY A 143 -12.08 13.51 1.31
CA GLY A 143 -12.56 12.22 0.82
C GLY A 143 -11.60 11.10 1.22
N ILE A 144 -12.05 9.84 1.16
CA ILE A 144 -11.15 8.71 1.45
C ILE A 144 -9.90 8.73 0.55
N GLY A 145 -10.01 9.30 -0.65
CA GLY A 145 -8.89 9.53 -1.57
C GLY A 145 -7.84 10.49 -1.01
N ASP A 146 -8.22 11.51 -0.25
CA ASP A 146 -7.27 12.42 0.42
C ASP A 146 -6.60 11.74 1.61
N VAL A 147 -7.31 10.85 2.31
CA VAL A 147 -6.75 10.09 3.43
C VAL A 147 -5.77 9.03 2.93
N ILE A 148 -6.13 8.28 1.89
CA ILE A 148 -5.27 7.29 1.23
C ILE A 148 -4.11 8.00 0.53
N GLY A 149 -4.39 9.08 -0.19
CA GLY A 149 -3.38 9.94 -0.83
C GLY A 149 -2.43 10.59 0.17
N GLY A 150 -2.91 10.97 1.35
CA GLY A 150 -2.06 11.47 2.44
C GLY A 150 -1.20 10.38 3.08
N ILE A 151 -1.69 9.14 3.14
CA ILE A 151 -0.93 7.96 3.62
C ILE A 151 0.12 7.50 2.60
N LEU A 152 -0.20 7.62 1.31
CA LEU A 152 0.60 7.12 0.20
C LEU A 152 1.58 8.18 -0.34
N GLY A 153 1.17 9.44 -0.34
CA GLY A 153 1.88 10.57 -0.97
C GLY A 153 2.55 11.55 0.01
N GLY A 154 2.31 11.44 1.32
CA GLY A 154 3.00 12.25 2.33
C GLY A 154 2.62 13.73 2.30
N GLY A 155 1.72 14.13 3.22
CA GLY A 155 1.51 15.54 3.55
C GLY A 155 2.49 16.00 4.63
N ASP A 156 3.38 16.91 4.25
CA ASP A 156 4.35 17.63 5.06
C ASP A 156 3.73 18.27 6.32
N SER A 157 4.11 17.77 7.50
CA SER A 157 4.28 18.52 8.76
C SER A 157 4.82 17.58 9.85
N GLY A 158 6.14 17.45 9.91
CA GLY A 158 6.86 17.01 11.11
C GLY A 158 6.94 15.50 11.35
N SER A 159 8.13 14.95 11.10
CA SER A 159 8.68 13.73 11.70
C SER A 159 8.08 12.37 11.27
N GLY A 160 8.80 11.67 10.37
CA GLY A 160 8.89 10.20 10.40
C GLY A 160 8.26 9.41 9.23
N GLY A 161 9.08 9.10 8.21
CA GLY A 161 9.06 7.85 7.43
C GLY A 161 7.71 7.29 6.94
N GLY A 162 7.13 7.93 5.91
CA GLY A 162 5.93 7.47 5.20
C GLY A 162 6.21 6.47 4.07
N LEU A 163 5.19 5.69 3.70
CA LEU A 163 5.21 4.68 2.63
C LEU A 163 5.60 5.24 1.25
N GLY A 164 5.33 6.53 1.01
CA GLY A 164 5.72 7.23 -0.22
C GLY A 164 7.23 7.37 -0.41
N ASP A 165 8.01 7.29 0.66
CA ASP A 165 9.48 7.36 0.60
C ASP A 165 10.07 6.00 0.18
N VAL A 166 9.44 4.89 0.59
CA VAL A 166 9.82 3.53 0.19
C VAL A 166 9.32 3.20 -1.21
N LEU A 167 8.08 3.57 -1.55
CA LEU A 167 7.54 3.39 -2.89
C LEU A 167 8.13 4.39 -3.89
N GLY A 168 8.40 5.64 -3.49
CA GLY A 168 9.14 6.61 -4.31
C GLY A 168 10.60 6.20 -4.52
N GLY A 169 11.25 5.61 -3.51
CA GLY A 169 12.59 5.06 -3.62
C GLY A 169 12.70 3.79 -4.48
N LEU A 170 11.63 2.99 -4.56
CA LEU A 170 11.62 1.71 -5.27
C LEU A 170 10.96 1.76 -6.66
N LEU A 171 9.93 2.58 -6.85
CA LEU A 171 9.21 2.75 -8.12
C LEU A 171 9.65 3.99 -8.92
N GLY A 172 10.36 4.93 -8.27
CA GLY A 172 10.83 6.19 -8.85
C GLY A 172 12.33 6.27 -9.06
N GLY A 173 13.01 5.13 -9.30
CA GLY A 173 14.44 5.01 -9.60
C GLY A 173 14.84 5.64 -10.94
N GLY A 174 14.55 6.92 -11.10
CA GLY A 174 14.74 7.70 -12.30
C GLY A 174 14.50 9.17 -12.00
N LYS A 175 15.46 9.77 -11.27
CA LYS A 175 16.06 11.10 -11.54
C LYS A 175 16.20 11.98 -10.29
N SER A 176 17.46 12.08 -9.86
CA SER A 176 18.16 13.32 -9.51
C SER A 176 17.62 14.16 -8.34
N GLY A 177 18.34 14.13 -7.22
CA GLY A 177 18.46 15.33 -6.40
C GLY A 177 18.94 15.12 -4.98
N SER A 178 20.20 15.50 -4.74
CA SER A 178 20.76 15.93 -3.45
C SER A 178 21.24 14.84 -2.49
N GLY A 179 22.55 14.61 -2.49
CA GLY A 179 23.21 13.84 -1.42
C GLY A 179 24.60 13.34 -1.78
N GLY A 180 25.57 14.26 -1.92
CA GLY A 180 27.00 13.95 -1.78
C GLY A 180 27.65 13.17 -2.92
N GLY A 181 28.15 13.88 -3.94
CA GLY A 181 28.93 13.24 -4.99
C GLY A 181 29.48 14.22 -6.01
N ILE A 182 30.62 14.84 -5.67
CA ILE A 182 31.53 15.56 -6.56
C ILE A 182 30.87 16.73 -7.32
N ASP A 183 30.89 17.89 -6.65
CA ASP A 183 30.55 19.19 -7.23
C ASP A 183 31.56 19.58 -8.33
N LEU A 184 31.34 19.10 -9.56
CA LEU A 184 32.13 19.50 -10.74
C LEU A 184 32.04 21.01 -11.01
N GLY A 185 31.06 21.72 -10.43
CA GLY A 185 30.99 23.18 -10.42
C GLY A 185 32.01 23.84 -9.49
N GLY A 186 32.35 23.20 -8.36
CA GLY A 186 33.38 23.68 -7.44
C GLY A 186 34.81 23.36 -7.90
N ILE A 187 34.99 22.27 -8.63
CA ILE A 187 36.32 21.81 -9.09
C ILE A 187 36.82 22.64 -10.28
N LEU A 188 35.92 23.17 -11.12
CA LEU A 188 36.27 24.09 -12.20
C LEU A 188 36.48 25.54 -11.72
N GLY A 189 35.89 25.92 -10.58
CA GLY A 189 36.14 27.22 -9.94
C GLY A 189 37.49 27.32 -9.22
N GLY A 190 38.04 26.19 -8.76
CA GLY A 190 39.31 26.13 -8.01
C GLY A 190 40.57 26.12 -8.87
N LEU A 191 40.48 25.77 -10.15
CA LEU A 191 41.66 25.65 -11.03
C LEU A 191 42.03 26.96 -11.76
N PHE A 192 41.13 27.95 -11.80
CA PHE A 192 41.36 29.22 -12.51
C PHE A 192 41.60 30.43 -11.59
N GLY A 193 41.59 30.23 -10.28
CA GLY A 193 41.62 31.31 -9.28
C GLY A 193 42.72 31.14 -8.25
N GLY A 194 43.99 31.08 -8.67
CA GLY A 194 45.10 30.88 -7.74
C GLY A 194 46.46 31.33 -8.24
N LYS A 195 46.70 32.64 -8.10
CA LYS A 195 47.94 33.24 -7.56
C LYS A 195 48.86 34.03 -8.53
N LYS A 196 48.87 35.34 -8.30
CA LYS A 196 50.09 36.12 -8.03
C LYS A 196 50.58 35.81 -6.63
#